data_AF-A0A2J0YSK8-F1
#
_entry.id   AF-A0A2J0YSK8-F1
#
_cell.length_a   1.000
_cell.length_b   1.000
_cell.length_c   1.000
_cell.angle_alpha   90.00
_cell.angle_beta   90.00
_cell.angle_gamma   90.00
#
_symmetry.space_group_name_H-M   'P 1'
#
loop_
_entity.id
_entity.type
_entity.pdbx_description
1 polymer ?
#
loop_
_entity_poly.entity_id
_entity_poly.type
_entity_poly.pdbx_seq_one_letter_code
_entity_poly.pdbx_strand_id
1 'polypeptide(L)'
;MENQILQFREELDEAKLYYQPSDEFDRTVKTRYEKMPADIFSTAEKAAKWVAGEIANEIKQKQKLGEMCVVGLATGATPLGVYSELIRLHKEEGLSFLNVV
;
A
#
# COMPACT_ATOMS: atom_id res chain seq x y z
N MET A 1 -10.77 7.12 39.13
CA MET A 1 -11.44 6.55 37.94
C MET A 1 -11.04 7.28 36.66
N GLU A 2 -10.86 8.61 36.69
CA GLU A 2 -10.29 9.37 35.54
C GLU A 2 -8.86 8.95 35.16
N ASN A 3 -8.02 8.57 36.14
CA ASN A 3 -6.65 8.10 35.86
C ASN A 3 -6.57 6.77 35.10
N GLN A 4 -7.60 5.90 35.18
CA GLN A 4 -7.60 4.65 34.40
C GLN A 4 -7.91 4.92 32.92
N ILE A 5 -8.78 5.89 32.62
CA ILE A 5 -9.13 6.26 31.23
C ILE A 5 -7.94 6.91 30.51
N LEU A 6 -7.13 7.69 31.23
CA LEU A 6 -5.90 8.27 30.69
C LEU A 6 -4.79 7.23 30.45
N GLN A 7 -4.66 6.23 31.35
CA GLN A 7 -3.73 5.12 31.16
C GLN A 7 -4.07 4.26 29.92
N PHE A 8 -5.36 4.03 29.66
CA PHE A 8 -5.80 3.31 28.45
C PHE A 8 -5.53 4.08 27.13
N ARG A 9 -5.37 5.41 27.18
CA ARG A 9 -5.02 6.20 25.98
C ARG A 9 -3.54 6.09 25.61
N GLU A 10 -2.66 5.77 26.55
CA GLU A 10 -1.22 5.58 26.27
C GLU A 10 -0.93 4.22 25.62
N GLU A 11 -1.80 3.21 25.80
CA GLU A 11 -1.66 1.88 25.18
C GLU A 11 -2.29 1.75 23.78
N LEU A 12 -3.09 2.74 23.35
CA LEU A 12 -3.70 2.74 22.03
C LEU A 12 -2.72 3.32 21.00
N ASP A 13 -2.04 2.42 20.29
CA ASP A 13 -1.39 2.75 19.03
C ASP A 13 -2.46 3.19 18.02
N GLU A 14 -2.72 4.51 17.95
CA GLU A 14 -3.74 5.11 17.08
C GLU A 14 -3.56 4.66 15.62
N ALA A 15 -2.32 4.37 15.20
CA ALA A 15 -2.06 3.89 13.85
C ALA A 15 -2.64 2.48 13.61
N LYS A 16 -2.57 1.60 14.61
CA LYS A 16 -3.21 0.26 14.56
C LYS A 16 -4.72 0.36 14.69
N LEU A 17 -5.21 1.28 15.52
CA LEU A 17 -6.64 1.45 15.72
C LEU A 17 -7.37 1.75 14.40
N TYR A 18 -6.77 2.54 13.50
CA TYR A 18 -7.46 2.98 12.27
C TYR A 18 -6.94 2.37 10.97
N TYR A 19 -5.63 2.16 10.82
CA TYR A 19 -5.04 1.90 9.51
C TYR A 19 -4.63 0.45 9.32
N GLN A 20 -3.95 -0.15 10.31
CA GLN A 20 -3.41 -1.49 10.18
C GLN A 20 -4.31 -2.49 10.90
N PRO A 21 -5.20 -3.22 10.19
CA PRO A 21 -6.05 -4.18 10.84
C PRO A 21 -5.21 -5.26 11.54
N SER A 22 -5.56 -5.57 12.79
CA SER A 22 -4.83 -6.58 13.58
C SER A 22 -5.15 -8.01 13.12
N ASP A 23 -6.33 -8.21 12.55
CA ASP A 23 -6.88 -9.48 12.10
C ASP A 23 -8.02 -9.27 11.09
N GLU A 24 -8.59 -10.36 10.58
CA GLU A 24 -9.66 -10.31 9.57
C GLU A 24 -10.98 -9.73 10.11
N PHE A 25 -11.25 -9.90 11.41
CA PHE A 25 -12.45 -9.32 12.01
C PHE A 25 -12.35 -7.79 12.05
N ASP A 26 -11.22 -7.27 12.51
CA ASP A 26 -10.94 -5.84 12.54
C ASP A 26 -10.94 -5.24 11.13
N ARG A 27 -10.34 -5.94 10.16
CA ARG A 27 -10.41 -5.56 8.73
C ARG A 27 -11.86 -5.45 8.26
N THR A 28 -12.68 -6.46 8.52
CA THR A 28 -14.10 -6.48 8.13
C THR A 28 -14.86 -5.30 8.73
N VAL A 29 -14.63 -4.97 10.00
CA VAL A 29 -15.29 -3.84 10.65
C VAL A 29 -14.90 -2.51 9.99
N LYS A 30 -13.61 -2.34 9.65
CA LYS A 30 -13.06 -1.13 9.03
C LYS A 30 -13.49 -0.94 7.59
N THR A 31 -13.64 -2.02 6.82
CA THR A 31 -13.97 -1.97 5.38
C THR A 31 -15.41 -2.42 5.07
N ARG A 32 -16.29 -2.54 6.09
CA ARG A 32 -17.66 -3.07 5.94
C ARG A 32 -18.55 -2.40 4.89
N TYR A 33 -18.22 -1.17 4.49
CA TYR A 33 -18.95 -0.43 3.45
C TYR A 33 -18.29 -0.51 2.08
N GLU A 34 -17.03 -0.93 2.02
CA GLU A 34 -16.29 -1.10 0.78
C GLU A 34 -16.82 -2.33 0.04
N LYS A 35 -17.05 -2.17 -1.27
CA LYS A 35 -17.59 -3.24 -2.12
C LYS A 35 -16.50 -4.08 -2.79
N MET A 36 -15.25 -3.79 -2.47
CA MET A 36 -14.05 -4.46 -2.98
C MET A 36 -13.00 -4.51 -1.87
N PRO A 37 -12.00 -5.40 -1.97
CA PRO A 37 -10.87 -5.40 -1.05
C PRO A 37 -10.25 -4.00 -0.95
N ALA A 38 -10.12 -3.51 0.28
CA ALA A 38 -9.56 -2.20 0.56
C ALA A 38 -8.58 -2.32 1.72
N ASP A 39 -7.42 -1.68 1.57
CA ASP A 39 -6.42 -1.58 2.61
C ASP A 39 -6.21 -0.11 2.96
N ILE A 40 -6.10 0.18 4.26
CA ILE A 40 -6.07 1.54 4.77
C ILE A 40 -4.66 1.84 5.27
N PHE A 41 -4.07 2.96 4.87
CA PHE A 41 -2.70 3.33 5.23
C PHE A 41 -2.69 4.63 6.02
N SER A 42 -1.81 4.71 7.01
CA SER A 42 -1.67 5.91 7.87
C SER A 42 -1.13 7.13 7.12
N THR A 43 -0.43 6.94 6.01
CA THR A 43 0.07 8.02 5.16
C THR A 43 -0.03 7.67 3.69
N ALA A 44 -0.16 8.69 2.84
CA ALA A 44 -0.12 8.54 1.40
C ALA A 44 1.21 7.92 0.91
N GLU A 45 2.33 8.24 1.57
CA GLU A 45 3.63 7.66 1.26
C GLU A 45 3.65 6.14 1.49
N LYS A 46 3.09 5.66 2.61
CA LYS A 46 3.01 4.22 2.89
C LYS A 46 2.14 3.50 1.86
N ALA A 47 0.99 4.09 1.51
CA ALA A 47 0.13 3.56 0.45
C ALA A 47 0.87 3.51 -0.90
N ALA A 48 1.55 4.58 -1.26
CA ALA A 48 2.30 4.67 -2.51
C ALA A 48 3.41 3.63 -2.60
N LYS A 49 4.16 3.42 -1.52
CA LYS A 49 5.19 2.38 -1.43
C LYS A 49 4.62 0.98 -1.58
N TRP A 50 3.50 0.71 -0.90
CA TRP A 50 2.82 -0.58 -0.99
C TRP A 50 2.34 -0.86 -2.42
N VAL A 51 1.64 0.09 -3.05
CA VAL A 51 1.15 -0.04 -4.43
C VAL A 51 2.31 -0.19 -5.44
N ALA A 52 3.38 0.59 -5.29
CA ALA A 52 4.57 0.45 -6.15
C ALA A 52 5.22 -0.94 -6.00
N GLY A 53 5.24 -1.48 -4.78
CA GLY A 53 5.68 -2.85 -4.50
C GLY A 53 4.85 -3.90 -5.25
N GLU A 54 3.53 -3.79 -5.21
CA GLU A 54 2.63 -4.71 -5.93
C GLU A 54 2.84 -4.66 -7.45
N ILE A 55 2.95 -3.45 -8.02
CA ILE A 55 3.26 -3.27 -9.44
C ILE A 55 4.62 -3.88 -9.79
N ALA A 56 5.64 -3.63 -8.97
CA ALA A 56 6.98 -4.18 -9.17
C ALA A 56 6.98 -5.72 -9.10
N ASN A 57 6.19 -6.30 -8.20
CA ASN A 57 6.00 -7.74 -8.09
C ASN A 57 5.36 -8.32 -9.36
N GLU A 58 4.29 -7.71 -9.86
CA GLU A 58 3.63 -8.13 -11.10
C GLU A 58 4.59 -8.05 -12.31
N ILE A 59 5.34 -6.96 -12.45
CA ILE A 59 6.37 -6.81 -13.50
C ILE A 59 7.38 -7.96 -13.42
N LYS A 60 7.96 -8.21 -12.24
CA LYS A 60 8.94 -9.28 -12.03
C LYS A 60 8.35 -10.66 -12.31
N GLN A 61 7.09 -10.90 -11.97
CA GLN A 61 6.41 -12.16 -12.25
C GLN A 61 6.23 -12.35 -13.77
N LYS A 62 5.73 -11.34 -14.48
CA LYS A 62 5.61 -11.37 -15.95
C LYS A 62 6.95 -11.57 -16.65
N GLN A 63 8.02 -10.94 -16.15
CA GLN A 63 9.38 -11.16 -16.65
C GLN A 63 9.83 -12.61 -16.54
N LYS A 64 9.59 -13.26 -15.39
CA LYS A 64 9.93 -14.68 -15.19
C LYS A 64 9.19 -15.60 -16.16
N LEU A 65 7.98 -15.21 -16.56
CA LEU A 65 7.17 -15.95 -17.53
C LEU A 65 7.51 -15.60 -19.00
N GLY A 66 8.39 -14.62 -19.24
CA GLY A 66 8.67 -14.12 -20.59
C GLY A 66 7.50 -13.35 -21.22
N GLU A 67 6.59 -12.83 -20.39
CA GLU A 67 5.40 -12.10 -20.82
C GLU A 67 5.60 -10.58 -20.73
N MET A 68 4.84 -9.83 -21.52
CA MET A 68 4.74 -8.39 -21.39
C MET A 68 3.84 -8.01 -20.21
N CYS A 69 4.23 -6.99 -19.46
CA CYS A 69 3.41 -6.39 -18.41
C CYS A 69 2.79 -5.09 -18.94
N VAL A 70 1.49 -5.11 -19.23
CA VAL A 70 0.78 -3.94 -19.77
C VAL A 70 0.31 -3.06 -18.60
N VAL A 71 0.74 -1.80 -18.56
CA VAL A 71 0.43 -0.89 -17.44
C VAL A 71 -0.26 0.38 -17.93
N GLY A 72 -1.53 0.54 -17.56
CA GLY A 72 -2.26 1.79 -17.76
C GLY A 72 -1.91 2.83 -16.69
N LEU A 73 -1.23 3.92 -17.06
CA LEU A 73 -0.89 5.00 -16.14
C LEU A 73 -2.05 6.00 -16.01
N ALA A 74 -2.45 6.26 -14.76
CA ALA A 74 -3.42 7.29 -14.42
C ALA A 74 -2.77 8.68 -14.34
N THR A 75 -3.60 9.74 -14.42
CA THR A 75 -3.17 11.12 -14.24
C THR A 75 -3.63 11.69 -12.89
N GLY A 76 -2.96 12.74 -12.41
CA GLY A 76 -3.32 13.46 -11.18
C GLY A 76 -2.21 13.41 -10.12
N ALA A 77 -2.40 14.14 -9.01
CA ALA A 77 -1.40 14.24 -7.96
C ALA A 77 -1.27 12.94 -7.13
N THR A 78 -2.38 12.22 -6.92
CA THR A 78 -2.41 10.98 -6.13
C THR A 78 -1.42 9.91 -6.62
N PRO A 79 -1.36 9.55 -7.92
CA PRO A 79 -0.42 8.51 -8.38
C PRO A 79 1.04 8.95 -8.44
N LEU A 80 1.37 10.25 -8.27
CA LEU A 80 2.77 10.73 -8.35
C LEU A 80 3.69 10.05 -7.33
N GLY A 81 3.18 9.77 -6.13
CA GLY A 81 3.94 9.05 -5.10
C GLY A 81 4.31 7.62 -5.53
N VAL A 82 3.38 6.93 -6.20
CA VAL A 82 3.61 5.58 -6.73
C VAL A 82 4.70 5.60 -7.80
N TYR A 83 4.62 6.56 -8.73
CA TYR A 83 5.62 6.70 -9.80
C TYR A 83 7.01 7.05 -9.25
N SER A 84 7.06 7.91 -8.24
CA SER A 84 8.30 8.28 -7.58
C SER A 84 8.95 7.05 -6.92
N GLU A 85 8.16 6.21 -6.27
CA GLU A 85 8.67 4.97 -5.69
C GLU A 85 9.09 3.94 -6.75
N LEU A 86 8.33 3.76 -7.82
CA LEU A 86 8.72 2.89 -8.94
C LEU A 86 10.07 3.32 -9.56
N ILE A 87 10.28 4.64 -9.70
CA ILE A 87 11.57 5.20 -10.15
C ILE A 87 12.68 4.90 -9.14
N ARG A 88 12.41 5.04 -7.83
CA ARG A 88 13.36 4.68 -6.77
C ARG A 88 13.75 3.21 -6.83
N LEU A 89 12.77 2.30 -6.90
CA LEU A 89 12.98 0.85 -7.03
C LEU A 89 13.80 0.49 -8.26
N HIS A 90 13.62 1.19 -9.38
CA HIS A 90 14.45 1.00 -10.57
C HIS A 90 15.90 1.41 -10.35
N LYS A 91 16.11 2.61 -9.78
CA LYS A 91 17.46 3.19 -9.60
C LYS A 91 18.26 2.50 -8.50
N GLU A 92 17.61 2.11 -7.41
CA GLU A 92 18.27 1.64 -6.19
C GLU A 92 18.22 0.12 -6.03
N GLU A 93 17.16 -0.53 -6.54
CA GLU A 93 16.89 -1.96 -6.31
C GLU A 93 16.83 -2.78 -7.61
N GLY A 94 17.11 -2.16 -8.76
CA GLY A 94 17.25 -2.84 -10.04
C GLY A 94 15.94 -3.36 -10.64
N LEU A 95 14.78 -2.79 -10.29
CA LEU A 95 13.52 -3.09 -10.98
C LEU A 95 13.66 -2.75 -12.47
N SER A 96 13.55 -3.74 -13.37
CA SER A 96 13.62 -3.51 -14.81
C SER A 96 12.22 -3.23 -15.39
N PHE A 97 12.11 -2.20 -16.23
CA PHE A 97 10.89 -1.91 -17.02
C PHE A 97 10.96 -2.47 -18.45
N LEU A 98 11.93 -3.33 -18.77
CA LEU A 98 12.20 -3.80 -20.13
C LEU A 98 10.99 -4.44 -20.83
N ASN A 99 10.14 -5.14 -20.07
CA ASN A 99 8.94 -5.81 -20.59
C ASN A 99 7.64 -5.05 -20.29
N VAL A 100 7.72 -3.77 -19.93
CA VAL A 100 6.54 -2.95 -19.63
C VAL A 100 6.09 -2.17 -20.87
N VAL A 101 4.78 -2.18 -21.15
CA VAL A 101 4.14 -1.49 -22.30
C VAL A 101 2.92 -0.71 -21.85
#